data_AF-A0A8I0GVT0-F1
#
_entry.id   AF-A0A8I0GVT0-F1
#
_cell.length_a   1.000
_cell.length_b   1.000
_cell.length_c   1.000
_cell.angle_alpha   90.00
_cell.angle_beta   90.00
_cell.angle_gamma   90.00
#
_symmetry.space_group_name_H-M   'P 1'
#
loop_
_entity.id
_entity.type
_entity.pdbx_description
1 polymer ?
#
loop_
_entity_poly.entity_id
_entity_poly.type
_entity_poly.pdbx_seq_one_letter_code
_entity_poly.pdbx_strand_id
1 'polypeptide(L)'
;MRLPASLLASLLACVAAHAQAPECKVLTQEHGLWMLPGCTLEAGSPRIEEQTLAQLDYDDDGLAVVWAGDSFHYVNRQGRTQAVITWDNGPDPLAEGLMRGRVGARIGYFDARLGQAFPATFDFGWPFTDGIAQVCNGCRRGPADAQGHIPMEGGEWFHIDRQGRRVPAPATP
;
A
#
# COMPACT_ATOMS: atom_id res chain seq x y z
N MET A 1 23.09 -21.98 62.60
CA MET A 1 22.66 -20.89 61.70
C MET A 1 23.69 -20.72 60.60
N ARG A 2 23.33 -21.03 59.34
CA ARG A 2 24.18 -20.86 58.16
C ARG A 2 23.63 -19.67 57.36
N LEU A 3 24.47 -18.68 57.04
CA LEU A 3 24.17 -17.60 56.09
C LEU A 3 24.59 -18.06 54.69
N PRO A 4 23.77 -17.91 53.63
CA PRO A 4 24.25 -18.10 52.28
C PRO A 4 24.84 -16.79 51.73
N ALA A 5 26.07 -16.88 51.24
CA ALA A 5 26.69 -15.82 50.45
C ALA A 5 25.99 -15.76 49.08
N SER A 6 25.44 -14.59 48.75
CA SER A 6 24.81 -14.34 47.46
C SER A 6 25.88 -13.94 46.44
N LEU A 7 26.17 -14.82 45.48
CA LEU A 7 26.94 -14.48 44.28
C LEU A 7 26.02 -13.76 43.29
N LEU A 8 26.22 -12.46 43.10
CA LEU A 8 25.60 -11.69 42.02
C LEU A 8 26.50 -11.78 40.77
N ALA A 9 26.19 -12.72 39.88
CA ALA A 9 26.76 -12.77 38.54
C ALA A 9 26.09 -11.70 37.67
N SER A 10 26.84 -10.64 37.35
CA SER A 10 26.38 -9.58 36.45
C SER A 10 26.49 -10.05 35.00
N LEU A 11 25.37 -10.43 34.40
CA LEU A 11 25.27 -10.75 32.97
C LEU A 11 25.26 -9.46 32.17
N LEU A 12 26.39 -9.11 31.54
CA LEU A 12 26.42 -8.11 30.47
C LEU A 12 25.70 -8.71 29.25
N ALA A 13 24.47 -8.27 28.99
CA ALA A 13 23.78 -8.58 27.75
C ALA A 13 24.34 -7.68 26.63
N CYS A 14 25.15 -8.25 25.74
CA CYS A 14 25.46 -7.63 24.46
C CYS A 14 24.17 -7.51 23.66
N VAL A 15 23.65 -6.29 23.51
CA VAL A 15 22.59 -6.01 22.54
C VAL A 15 23.25 -6.07 21.16
N ALA A 16 23.08 -7.20 20.47
CA ALA A 16 23.39 -7.26 19.05
C ALA A 16 22.47 -6.27 18.33
N ALA A 17 23.03 -5.16 17.86
CA ALA A 17 22.35 -4.24 16.96
C ALA A 17 22.09 -5.00 15.66
N HIS A 18 20.87 -5.52 15.51
CA HIS A 18 20.43 -6.08 14.25
C HIS A 18 20.24 -4.90 13.31
N ALA A 19 21.17 -4.72 12.37
CA ALA A 19 20.95 -3.82 11.25
C ALA A 19 19.78 -4.42 10.44
N GLN A 20 18.56 -4.00 10.75
CA GLN A 20 17.39 -4.32 9.96
C GLN A 20 17.63 -3.75 8.55
N ALA A 21 17.44 -4.59 7.54
CA ALA A 21 17.48 -4.12 6.16
C ALA A 21 16.55 -2.90 6.02
N PRO A 22 16.89 -1.92 5.16
CA PRO A 22 16.04 -0.76 4.95
C PRO A 22 14.63 -1.21 4.56
N GLU A 23 13.66 -0.83 5.38
CA GLU A 23 12.27 -1.26 5.22
C GLU A 23 11.59 -0.58 4.03
N CYS A 24 12.16 0.53 3.54
CA CYS A 24 11.66 1.29 2.41
C CYS A 24 12.62 1.30 1.23
N LYS A 25 12.07 1.22 0.03
CA LYS A 25 12.80 1.29 -1.24
C LYS A 25 12.06 2.18 -2.24
N VAL A 26 12.79 2.77 -3.16
CA VAL A 26 12.26 3.47 -4.34
C VAL A 26 12.68 2.74 -5.60
N LEU A 27 11.82 2.77 -6.62
CA LEU A 27 12.19 2.25 -7.94
C LEU A 27 13.02 3.31 -8.66
N THR A 28 14.24 2.94 -9.03
CA THR A 28 15.16 3.79 -9.79
C THR A 28 15.48 3.11 -11.12
N GLN A 29 15.73 3.90 -12.16
CA GLN A 29 16.11 3.36 -13.47
C GLN A 29 17.46 2.64 -13.44
N GLU A 30 18.38 3.08 -12.58
CA GLU A 30 19.75 2.57 -12.47
C GLU A 30 19.86 1.30 -11.61
N HIS A 31 19.18 1.26 -10.46
CA HIS A 31 19.38 0.23 -9.45
C HIS A 31 18.16 -0.68 -9.25
N GLY A 32 17.06 -0.44 -9.98
CA GLY A 32 15.78 -1.05 -9.65
C GLY A 32 15.30 -0.58 -8.27
N LEU A 33 14.78 -1.49 -7.44
CA LEU A 33 14.40 -1.15 -6.05
C LEU A 33 15.65 -0.85 -5.22
N TRP A 34 15.87 0.42 -4.94
CA TRP A 34 16.99 0.94 -4.16
C TRP A 34 16.54 1.39 -2.78
N MET A 35 17.42 1.26 -1.78
CA MET A 35 17.18 1.74 -0.42
C MET A 35 16.77 3.22 -0.42
N LEU A 36 15.73 3.57 0.35
CA LEU A 36 15.32 4.95 0.58
C LEU A 36 15.85 5.43 1.96
N PRO A 37 16.92 6.23 2.02
CA PRO A 37 17.46 6.73 3.29
C PRO A 37 16.47 7.63 4.02
N GLY A 38 16.45 7.60 5.36
CA GLY A 38 15.53 8.40 6.15
C GLY A 38 14.07 7.95 6.04
N CYS A 39 13.83 6.69 5.66
CA CYS A 39 12.50 6.09 5.69
C CYS A 39 12.43 4.91 6.67
N THR A 40 11.40 4.91 7.52
CA THR A 40 11.07 3.85 8.47
C THR A 40 9.66 3.34 8.23
N LEU A 41 9.35 2.11 8.62
CA LEU A 41 7.98 1.59 8.62
C LEU A 41 7.34 1.75 10.01
N GLU A 42 6.35 2.63 10.13
CA GLU A 42 5.59 2.82 11.36
C GLU A 42 4.15 2.33 11.18
N ALA A 43 3.73 1.35 11.98
CA ALA A 43 2.39 0.77 11.91
C ALA A 43 1.97 0.35 10.48
N GLY A 44 2.92 -0.19 9.69
CA GLY A 44 2.68 -0.65 8.33
C GLY A 44 2.59 0.47 7.29
N SER A 45 3.01 1.69 7.61
CA SER A 45 3.07 2.82 6.68
C SER A 45 4.46 3.47 6.68
N PRO A 46 5.02 3.84 5.52
CA PRO A 46 6.31 4.51 5.47
C PRO A 46 6.22 5.90 6.11
N ARG A 47 7.27 6.25 6.84
CA ARG A 47 7.54 7.57 7.41
C ARG A 47 8.85 8.04 6.84
N ILE A 48 8.81 9.17 6.15
CA ILE A 48 9.92 9.65 5.35
C ILE A 48 10.35 11.01 5.89
N GLU A 49 11.63 11.13 6.19
CA GLU A 49 12.24 12.39 6.61
C GLU A 49 12.00 13.49 5.56
N GLU A 50 11.78 14.71 6.02
CA GLU A 50 11.39 15.85 5.17
C GLU A 50 12.36 16.08 3.99
N GLN A 51 13.67 15.94 4.23
CA GLN A 51 14.69 16.11 3.20
C GLN A 51 14.62 15.03 2.12
N THR A 52 14.37 13.77 2.52
CA THR A 52 14.17 12.66 1.58
C THR A 52 12.85 12.84 0.83
N LEU A 53 11.78 13.20 1.53
CA LEU A 53 10.46 13.43 0.96
C LEU A 53 10.50 14.51 -0.14
N ALA A 54 11.24 15.59 0.07
CA ALA A 54 11.39 16.68 -0.90
C ALA A 54 12.09 16.27 -2.20
N GLN A 55 12.83 15.15 -2.19
CA GLN A 55 13.65 14.67 -3.31
C GLN A 55 13.04 13.46 -4.04
N LEU A 56 11.89 12.96 -3.60
CA LEU A 56 11.22 11.86 -4.30
C LEU A 56 10.83 12.29 -5.73
N ASP A 57 10.77 11.30 -6.63
CA ASP A 57 10.26 11.48 -7.98
C ASP A 57 8.73 11.47 -7.95
N TYR A 58 8.13 12.64 -8.08
CA TYR A 58 6.67 12.82 -8.07
C TYR A 58 6.15 12.94 -9.49
N ASP A 59 5.05 12.25 -9.78
CA ASP A 59 4.30 12.40 -11.01
C ASP A 59 3.52 13.74 -11.09
N ASP A 60 2.78 13.93 -12.19
CA ASP A 60 1.97 15.11 -12.44
C ASP A 60 0.80 15.27 -11.45
N ASP A 61 0.39 14.20 -10.76
CA ASP A 61 -0.60 14.21 -9.70
C ASP A 61 0.02 14.54 -8.31
N GLY A 62 1.34 14.70 -8.25
CA GLY A 62 2.07 15.01 -7.02
C GLY A 62 2.26 13.79 -6.12
N LEU A 63 2.30 12.60 -6.70
CA LEU A 63 2.50 11.33 -6.01
C LEU A 63 3.84 10.67 -6.39
N ALA A 64 4.52 10.15 -5.38
CA ALA A 64 5.72 9.32 -5.54
C ALA A 64 5.42 7.89 -5.09
N VAL A 65 6.17 6.92 -5.64
CA VAL A 65 6.01 5.50 -5.31
C VAL A 65 7.12 5.03 -4.38
N VAL A 66 6.74 4.44 -3.25
CA VAL A 66 7.66 3.84 -2.28
C VAL A 66 7.24 2.40 -2.03
N TRP A 67 8.16 1.45 -2.14
CA TRP A 67 7.96 0.09 -1.68
C TRP A 67 8.31 0.01 -0.21
N ALA A 68 7.37 -0.41 0.64
CA ALA A 68 7.58 -0.59 2.07
C ALA A 68 6.63 -1.65 2.63
N GLY A 69 7.07 -2.41 3.64
CA GLY A 69 6.22 -3.40 4.31
C GLY A 69 5.56 -4.40 3.37
N ASP A 70 6.33 -4.90 2.39
CA ASP A 70 5.88 -5.85 1.34
C ASP A 70 4.77 -5.33 0.41
N SER A 71 4.59 -4.01 0.33
CA SER A 71 3.63 -3.40 -0.58
C SER A 71 4.15 -2.10 -1.20
N PHE A 72 3.52 -1.68 -2.29
CA PHE A 72 3.72 -0.33 -2.82
C PHE A 72 2.82 0.66 -2.08
N HIS A 73 3.34 1.86 -1.87
CA HIS A 73 2.64 3.00 -1.32
C HIS A 73 2.76 4.16 -2.29
N TYR A 74 1.66 4.88 -2.48
CA TYR A 74 1.76 6.26 -2.94
C TYR A 74 2.07 7.16 -1.76
N VAL A 75 2.93 8.16 -1.99
CA VAL A 75 3.33 9.19 -1.06
C VAL A 75 3.09 10.55 -1.70
N ASN A 76 2.40 11.45 -1.01
CA ASN A 76 2.22 12.81 -1.50
C ASN A 76 3.27 13.76 -0.91
N ARG A 77 3.37 14.98 -1.46
CA ARG A 77 4.34 16.00 -1.01
C ARG A 77 4.19 16.45 0.46
N GLN A 78 3.09 16.10 1.12
CA GLN A 78 2.84 16.38 2.54
C GLN A 78 3.28 15.22 3.44
N GLY A 79 3.85 14.15 2.86
CA GLY A 79 4.27 12.95 3.58
C GLY A 79 3.10 12.04 3.96
N ARG A 80 1.89 12.27 3.42
CA ARG A 80 0.80 11.29 3.55
C ARG A 80 1.14 10.08 2.71
N THR A 81 0.74 8.90 3.17
CA THR A 81 1.04 7.65 2.49
C THR A 81 -0.21 6.78 2.42
N GLN A 82 -0.33 5.97 1.37
CA GLN A 82 -1.44 5.05 1.19
C GLN A 82 -0.92 3.77 0.53
N ALA A 83 -1.07 2.64 1.21
CA ALA A 83 -0.79 1.33 0.62
C ALA A 83 -1.74 1.09 -0.55
N VAL A 84 -1.21 0.68 -1.69
CA VAL A 84 -1.99 0.47 -2.92
C VAL A 84 -2.17 -1.00 -3.23
N ILE A 85 -3.01 -1.28 -4.21
CA ILE A 85 -2.95 -2.57 -4.90
C ILE A 85 -2.03 -2.46 -6.11
N THR A 86 -1.32 -3.55 -6.38
CA THR A 86 -0.33 -3.61 -7.46
C THR A 86 -0.96 -4.19 -8.72
N TRP A 87 -0.65 -3.57 -9.86
CA TRP A 87 -0.88 -4.08 -11.20
C TRP A 87 0.43 -4.06 -11.97
N ASP A 88 0.76 -5.15 -12.69
CA ASP A 88 1.96 -5.24 -13.54
C ASP A 88 3.25 -4.64 -12.93
N ASN A 89 3.54 -5.03 -11.69
CA ASN A 89 4.74 -4.63 -10.91
C ASN A 89 4.78 -3.18 -10.37
N GLY A 90 3.66 -2.45 -10.36
CA GLY A 90 3.57 -1.14 -9.71
C GLY A 90 2.15 -0.77 -9.28
N PRO A 91 1.91 0.42 -8.69
CA PRO A 91 0.57 0.93 -8.50
C PRO A 91 -0.11 1.24 -9.84
N ASP A 92 -1.44 1.20 -9.90
CA ASP A 92 -2.15 1.83 -11.02
C ASP A 92 -1.98 3.35 -10.98
N PRO A 93 -1.98 4.03 -12.14
CA PRO A 93 -2.19 5.48 -12.18
C PRO A 93 -3.60 5.83 -11.67
N LEU A 94 -3.81 7.12 -11.38
CA LEU A 94 -5.14 7.61 -11.06
C LEU A 94 -6.07 7.45 -12.26
N ALA A 95 -7.24 6.86 -12.03
CA ALA A 95 -8.30 6.77 -13.01
C ALA A 95 -9.40 7.76 -12.63
N GLU A 96 -9.62 8.76 -13.48
CA GLU A 96 -10.56 9.86 -13.22
C GLU A 96 -10.31 10.54 -11.86
N GLY A 97 -9.03 10.71 -11.50
CA GLY A 97 -8.62 11.34 -10.24
C GLY A 97 -8.80 10.48 -8.99
N LEU A 98 -9.09 9.18 -9.12
CA LEU A 98 -9.16 8.23 -8.01
C LEU A 98 -8.23 7.03 -8.23
N MET A 99 -7.60 6.57 -7.15
CA MET A 99 -6.76 5.37 -7.13
C MET A 99 -7.29 4.33 -6.16
N ARG A 100 -6.92 3.07 -6.36
CA ARG A 100 -7.30 1.95 -5.49
C ARG A 100 -6.27 1.78 -4.35
N GLY A 101 -6.73 1.82 -3.10
CA GLY A 101 -5.90 1.70 -1.92
C GLY A 101 -6.40 0.66 -0.93
N ARG A 102 -5.52 0.18 -0.04
CA ARG A 102 -5.85 -0.77 1.03
C ARG A 102 -6.19 -0.07 2.34
N VAL A 103 -7.30 -0.48 2.96
CA VAL A 103 -7.66 -0.16 4.34
C VAL A 103 -7.82 -1.48 5.09
N GLY A 104 -6.75 -1.92 5.77
CA GLY A 104 -6.66 -3.27 6.28
C GLY A 104 -6.81 -4.30 5.15
N ALA A 105 -7.79 -5.20 5.28
CA ALA A 105 -8.09 -6.21 4.26
C ALA A 105 -9.00 -5.70 3.12
N ARG A 106 -9.57 -4.49 3.23
CA ARG A 106 -10.53 -3.94 2.26
C ARG A 106 -9.84 -3.03 1.25
N ILE A 107 -10.46 -2.91 0.08
CA ILE A 107 -10.13 -1.89 -0.93
C ILE A 107 -11.03 -0.67 -0.73
N GLY A 108 -10.40 0.50 -0.81
CA GLY A 108 -11.04 1.81 -0.91
C GLY A 108 -10.49 2.61 -2.09
N TYR A 109 -11.11 3.78 -2.33
CA TYR A 109 -10.70 4.70 -3.39
C TYR A 109 -10.25 6.02 -2.79
N PHE A 110 -9.17 6.58 -3.33
CA PHE A 110 -8.47 7.73 -2.76
C PHE A 110 -8.17 8.78 -3.83
N ASP A 111 -8.19 10.06 -3.46
CA ASP A 111 -7.75 11.15 -4.33
C ASP A 111 -6.21 11.31 -4.30
N ALA A 112 -5.66 12.19 -5.15
CA ALA A 112 -4.23 12.50 -5.22
C ALA A 112 -3.66 13.12 -3.92
N ARG A 113 -4.53 13.67 -3.05
CA ARG A 113 -4.13 14.13 -1.72
C ARG A 113 -4.11 12.99 -0.70
N LEU A 114 -4.33 11.76 -1.15
CA LEU A 114 -4.43 10.54 -0.37
C LEU A 114 -5.57 10.60 0.66
N GLY A 115 -6.62 11.36 0.33
CA GLY A 115 -7.89 11.39 1.05
C GLY A 115 -8.82 10.30 0.53
N GLN A 116 -9.37 9.51 1.44
CA GLN A 116 -10.35 8.48 1.10
C GLN A 116 -11.65 9.13 0.60
N ALA A 117 -12.11 8.75 -0.60
CA ALA A 117 -13.27 9.36 -1.26
C ALA A 117 -14.60 8.97 -0.59
N PHE A 118 -14.71 7.72 -0.12
CA PHE A 118 -15.87 7.15 0.57
C PHE A 118 -15.44 5.90 1.37
N PRO A 119 -16.25 5.37 2.31
CA PRO A 119 -15.88 4.20 3.13
C PRO A 119 -15.33 3.01 2.33
N ALA A 120 -14.19 2.46 2.74
CA ALA A 120 -13.51 1.34 2.09
C ALA A 120 -14.19 0.04 2.49
N THR A 121 -15.13 -0.42 1.67
CA THR A 121 -16.01 -1.54 2.00
C THR A 121 -15.95 -2.66 0.98
N PHE A 122 -14.90 -2.78 0.16
CA PHE A 122 -14.84 -3.81 -0.89
C PHE A 122 -13.73 -4.83 -0.66
N ASP A 123 -13.95 -6.07 -1.09
CA ASP A 123 -12.89 -7.09 -1.12
C ASP A 123 -11.99 -6.93 -2.36
N PHE A 124 -12.60 -6.46 -3.46
CA PHE A 124 -11.87 -6.06 -4.67
C PHE A 124 -12.60 -4.93 -5.41
N GLY A 125 -11.88 -4.19 -6.25
CA GLY A 125 -12.45 -3.16 -7.11
C GLY A 125 -11.57 -2.86 -8.31
N TRP A 126 -12.17 -2.52 -9.44
CA TRP A 126 -11.50 -2.07 -10.65
C TRP A 126 -11.33 -0.53 -10.67
N PRO A 127 -10.42 0.02 -11.49
CA PRO A 127 -10.34 1.46 -11.69
C PRO A 127 -11.66 2.02 -12.25
N PHE A 128 -11.88 3.32 -12.08
CA PHE A 128 -13.04 3.99 -12.67
C PHE A 128 -12.87 4.15 -14.18
N THR A 129 -13.96 3.97 -14.92
CA THR A 129 -14.07 4.31 -16.35
C THR A 129 -15.50 4.75 -16.62
N ASP A 130 -15.66 5.89 -17.29
CA ASP A 130 -16.94 6.57 -17.51
C ASP A 130 -17.71 6.81 -16.21
N GLY A 131 -16.99 7.17 -15.14
CA GLY A 131 -17.56 7.43 -13.82
C GLY A 131 -18.05 6.19 -13.06
N ILE A 132 -17.80 4.98 -13.58
CA ILE A 132 -18.24 3.71 -13.01
C ILE A 132 -17.04 2.81 -12.70
N ALA A 133 -17.07 2.14 -11.55
CA ALA A 133 -16.15 1.04 -11.25
C ALA A 133 -16.94 -0.21 -10.91
N GLN A 134 -16.46 -1.36 -11.37
CA GLN A 134 -16.96 -2.65 -10.91
C GLN A 134 -16.20 -3.07 -9.64
N VAL A 135 -16.93 -3.46 -8.61
CA VAL A 135 -16.41 -3.87 -7.31
C VAL A 135 -16.99 -5.21 -6.90
N CYS A 136 -16.36 -5.81 -5.89
CA CYS A 136 -16.74 -7.12 -5.40
C CYS A 136 -16.69 -7.22 -3.88
N ASN A 137 -17.69 -7.91 -3.34
CA ASN A 137 -17.72 -8.39 -1.96
C ASN A 137 -17.80 -9.92 -1.91
N GLY A 138 -16.96 -10.54 -1.09
CA GLY A 138 -16.89 -11.99 -0.92
C GLY A 138 -16.11 -12.73 -2.01
N CYS A 139 -15.47 -12.04 -2.95
CA CYS A 139 -14.52 -12.69 -3.86
C CYS A 139 -13.23 -13.05 -3.13
N ARG A 140 -12.54 -14.03 -3.70
CA ARG A 140 -11.21 -14.47 -3.27
C ARG A 140 -10.27 -14.54 -4.47
N ARG A 141 -8.98 -14.52 -4.20
CA ARG A 141 -7.96 -14.83 -5.20
C ARG A 141 -8.12 -16.28 -5.65
N GLY A 142 -8.16 -16.49 -6.96
CA GLY A 142 -8.09 -17.81 -7.60
C GLY A 142 -6.64 -18.31 -7.73
N PRO A 143 -6.43 -19.45 -8.39
CA PRO A 143 -5.09 -19.92 -8.74
C PRO A 143 -4.47 -18.99 -9.79
N ALA A 144 -3.15 -18.81 -9.74
CA ALA A 144 -2.42 -18.07 -10.77
C ALA A 144 -2.48 -18.84 -12.11
N ASP A 145 -2.64 -18.11 -13.22
CA ASP A 145 -2.50 -18.69 -14.57
C ASP A 145 -1.02 -18.92 -14.93
N ALA A 146 -0.76 -19.43 -16.15
CA ALA A 146 0.59 -19.72 -16.62
C ALA A 146 1.48 -18.48 -16.78
N GLN A 147 0.89 -17.29 -16.77
CA GLN A 147 1.56 -15.98 -16.83
C GLN A 147 1.66 -15.34 -15.44
N GLY A 148 1.14 -15.99 -14.39
CA GLY A 148 1.15 -15.48 -13.02
C GLY A 148 -0.01 -14.54 -12.69
N HIS A 149 -0.97 -14.33 -13.60
CA HIS A 149 -2.14 -13.52 -13.30
C HIS A 149 -3.06 -14.26 -12.34
N ILE A 150 -3.58 -13.54 -11.34
CA ILE A 150 -4.43 -14.11 -10.31
C ILE A 150 -5.84 -13.54 -10.48
N PRO A 151 -6.81 -14.34 -10.93
CA PRO A 151 -8.18 -13.89 -11.07
C PRO A 151 -8.84 -13.70 -9.71
N MET A 152 -9.86 -12.86 -9.67
CA MET A 152 -10.78 -12.78 -8.53
C MET A 152 -12.00 -13.64 -8.83
N GLU A 153 -12.30 -14.59 -7.94
CA GLU A 153 -13.34 -15.59 -8.10
C GLU A 153 -14.44 -15.44 -7.04
N GLY A 154 -15.68 -15.76 -7.43
CA GLY A 154 -16.83 -15.76 -6.53
C GLY A 154 -17.25 -14.35 -6.11
N GLY A 155 -18.00 -14.27 -5.02
CA GLY A 155 -18.54 -13.02 -4.49
C GLY A 155 -19.70 -12.44 -5.28
N GLU A 156 -20.22 -11.31 -4.78
CA GLU A 156 -21.17 -10.47 -5.49
C GLU A 156 -20.40 -9.35 -6.20
N TRP A 157 -20.53 -9.31 -7.53
CA TRP A 157 -20.01 -8.25 -8.37
C TRP A 157 -21.09 -7.22 -8.68
N PHE A 158 -20.80 -5.95 -8.47
CA PHE A 158 -21.71 -4.84 -8.73
C PHE A 158 -20.95 -3.57 -9.12
N HIS A 159 -21.68 -2.59 -9.62
CA HIS A 159 -21.10 -1.32 -10.09
C HIS A 159 -21.36 -0.21 -9.08
N ILE A 160 -20.40 0.68 -8.94
CA ILE A 160 -20.50 1.90 -8.14
C ILE A 160 -20.15 3.12 -8.97
N ASP A 161 -20.74 4.27 -8.60
CA ASP A 161 -20.26 5.56 -9.06
C ASP A 161 -19.06 6.06 -8.23
N ARG A 162 -18.52 7.23 -8.60
CA ARG A 162 -17.38 7.87 -7.92
C ARG A 162 -17.67 8.35 -6.49
N GLN A 163 -18.89 8.20 -6.00
CA GLN A 163 -19.27 8.45 -4.61
C GLN A 163 -19.50 7.14 -3.82
N GLY A 164 -19.21 5.98 -4.44
CA GLY A 164 -19.38 4.67 -3.82
C GLY A 164 -20.82 4.18 -3.81
N ARG A 165 -21.75 4.84 -4.51
CA ARG A 165 -23.15 4.45 -4.56
C ARG A 165 -23.34 3.37 -5.62
N ARG A 166 -24.08 2.31 -5.29
CA ARG A 166 -24.39 1.24 -6.24
C ARG A 166 -25.21 1.79 -7.42
N VAL A 167 -24.80 1.45 -8.64
CA VAL A 167 -25.46 1.84 -9.89
C VAL A 167 -25.77 0.61 -10.75
N PRO A 168 -26.70 0.71 -11.72
CA PRO A 168 -26.87 -0.33 -12.74
C PRO A 168 -25.57 -0.62 -13.49
N ALA A 169 -25.46 -1.81 -14.07
CA ALA A 169 -24.35 -2.09 -14.97
C ALA A 169 -24.36 -1.11 -16.15
N PRO A 170 -23.19 -0.64 -16.62
CA PRO A 170 -23.11 0.16 -17.82
C PRO A 170 -23.74 -0.60 -18.99
N ALA A 171 -24.48 0.11 -19.84
CA ALA A 171 -24.98 -0.48 -21.07
C ALA A 171 -23.78 -0.89 -21.92
N THR A 172 -23.73 -2.16 -22.34
CA THR A 172 -22.74 -2.60 -23.33
C THR A 172 -22.95 -1.78 -24.60
N PRO A 173 -21.91 -1.15 -25.16
CA PRO A 173 -22.01 -0.52 -26.48
C PRO A 173 -22.37 -1.52 -27.58
#